data_AF-I3IME2-F1
#
_entry.id   AF-I3IME2-F1
#
_cell.length_a   1.000
_cell.length_b   1.000
_cell.length_c   1.000
_cell.angle_alpha   90.00
_cell.angle_beta   90.00
_cell.angle_gamma   90.00
#
_symmetry.space_group_name_H-M   'P 1'
#
loop_
_entity.id
_entity.type
_entity.pdbx_description
1 polymer ?
#
loop_
_entity_poly.entity_id
_entity_poly.type
_entity_poly.pdbx_seq_one_letter_code
_entity_poly.pdbx_strand_id
1 'polypeptide(L)' 'MAGHSVLKGKSGLRNYYDTLRLRGISHDNAYNAVCRKIAAISLSVWRKSENYNDRLITGNLIK' A
#
# COMPACT_ATOMS: atom_id res chain seq x y z
N MET A 1 -0.48 -14.20 2.85
CA MET A 1 -0.33 -13.22 1.74
C MET A 1 -0.02 -11.84 2.30
N ALA A 2 0.90 -11.11 1.69
CA ALA A 2 1.33 -9.79 2.17
C ALA A 2 0.18 -8.79 2.33
N GLY A 3 -0.83 -8.81 1.45
CA GLY A 3 -2.03 -7.98 1.56
C GLY A 3 -2.84 -8.24 2.84
N HIS A 4 -3.03 -9.50 3.24
CA HIS A 4 -3.71 -9.83 4.50
C HIS A 4 -2.90 -9.44 5.74
N SER A 5 -1.56 -9.53 5.67
CA SER A 5 -0.69 -9.07 6.76
C SER A 5 -0.77 -7.54 6.93
N VAL A 6 -0.90 -6.79 5.83
CA VAL A 6 -1.15 -5.35 5.85
C VAL A 6 -2.49 -5.01 6.49
N LEU A 7 -3.53 -5.78 6.22
CA LEU A 7 -4.83 -5.59 6.87
C LEU A 7 -4.80 -5.86 8.37
N LYS A 8 -3.95 -6.77 8.85
CA LYS A 8 -3.83 -7.05 10.29
C LYS A 8 -2.89 -6.08 11.03
N GLY A 9 -2.03 -5.35 10.32
CA GLY A 9 -1.04 -4.45 10.90
C GLY A 9 -1.45 -2.98 10.92
N LYS A 10 -0.78 -2.17 11.77
CA LYS A 10 -0.78 -0.70 11.68
C LYS A 10 0.39 -0.26 10.80
N SER A 11 0.15 -0.04 9.51
CA SER A 11 1.17 0.46 8.56
C SER A 11 0.58 1.53 7.64
N GLY A 12 1.43 2.31 6.96
CA GLY A 12 0.97 3.29 5.96
C GLY A 12 0.12 2.67 4.85
N LEU A 13 0.32 1.38 4.54
CA LEU A 13 -0.50 0.62 3.59
C LEU A 13 -1.91 0.33 4.12
N ARG A 14 -2.09 0.21 5.43
CA ARG A 14 -3.42 0.07 6.05
C ARG A 14 -4.22 1.36 5.93
N ASN A 15 -3.60 2.51 6.16
CA ASN A 15 -4.23 3.81 5.92
C ASN A 15 -4.58 4.00 4.43
N TYR A 16 -3.74 3.53 3.51
CA TYR A 16 -4.05 3.51 2.08
C TYR A 16 -5.25 2.61 1.75
N TYR A 17 -5.35 1.45 2.39
CA TYR A 17 -6.53 0.59 2.26
C TYR A 17 -7.79 1.27 2.81
N ASP A 18 -7.74 1.82 4.02
CA ASP A 18 -8.91 2.42 4.67
C ASP A 18 -9.38 3.68 3.92
N THR A 19 -8.48 4.48 3.34
CA THR A 19 -8.85 5.62 2.47
C THR A 19 -9.50 5.18 1.16
N LEU A 20 -9.06 4.07 0.56
CA LEU A 20 -9.75 3.49 -0.62
C LEU A 20 -11.14 2.98 -0.25
N ARG A 21 -11.30 2.37 0.93
CA ARG A 21 -12.61 1.93 1.44
C ARG A 21 -13.53 3.11 1.74
N LEU A 22 -13.01 4.20 2.32
CA LEU A 22 -13.75 5.44 2.54
C LEU A 22 -14.22 6.11 1.23
N ARG A 23 -13.46 5.95 0.14
CA ARG A 23 -13.85 6.39 -1.21
C ARG A 23 -14.92 5.50 -1.87
N GLY A 24 -15.41 4.47 -1.18
CA GLY A 24 -16.45 3.57 -1.70
C GLY A 24 -15.92 2.47 -2.62
N ILE A 25 -14.60 2.21 -2.64
CA ILE A 25 -14.03 1.15 -3.47
C ILE A 25 -14.32 -0.22 -2.84
N SER A 26 -14.70 -1.19 -3.69
CA SER A 26 -14.95 -2.58 -3.28
C SER A 26 -13.73 -3.21 -2.62
N HIS A 27 -13.97 -4.17 -1.73
CA HIS A 27 -12.92 -4.81 -0.94
C HIS A 27 -11.83 -5.40 -1.83
N ASP A 28 -12.22 -6.16 -2.87
CA ASP A 28 -11.30 -6.81 -3.79
C ASP A 28 -10.44 -5.81 -4.57
N ASN A 29 -11.04 -4.70 -4.99
CA ASN A 29 -10.30 -3.69 -5.74
C ASN A 29 -9.35 -2.89 -4.83
N ALA A 30 -9.76 -2.60 -3.59
CA ALA A 30 -8.89 -1.99 -2.59
C ALA A 30 -7.73 -2.92 -2.21
N TYR A 31 -8.00 -4.22 -2.03
CA TYR A 31 -6.99 -5.25 -1.77
C TYR A 31 -5.99 -5.36 -2.93
N ASN A 32 -6.48 -5.38 -4.16
CA ASN A 32 -5.63 -5.42 -5.36
C ASN A 32 -4.77 -4.15 -5.51
N ALA A 33 -5.30 -2.98 -5.17
CA ALA A 33 -4.54 -1.74 -5.17
C ALA A 33 -3.39 -1.77 -4.14
N VAL A 34 -3.66 -2.28 -2.94
CA VAL A 34 -2.63 -2.49 -1.90
C VAL A 34 -1.57 -3.47 -2.39
N CYS A 35 -1.96 -4.61 -2.97
CA CYS A 35 -1.02 -5.60 -3.50
C CYS A 35 -0.13 -5.01 -4.61
N ARG A 36 -0.71 -4.23 -5.53
CA ARG A 36 0.05 -3.52 -6.58
C ARG A 36 1.04 -2.52 -5.98
N LYS A 37 0.65 -1.80 -4.93
CA LYS A 37 1.54 -0.87 -4.22
C LYS A 37 2.72 -1.60 -3.59
N ILE A 38 2.47 -2.74 -2.93
CA ILE A 38 3.53 -3.60 -2.36
C ILE A 38 4.48 -4.07 -3.46
N ALA A 39 3.94 -4.60 -4.56
CA ALA A 39 4.76 -5.08 -5.68
C ALA A 39 5.64 -3.97 -6.28
N ALA A 40 5.09 -2.76 -6.44
CA ALA A 40 5.85 -1.60 -6.90
C ALA A 40 6.99 -1.24 -5.95
N ILE A 41 6.76 -1.28 -4.64
CA ILE A 41 7.79 -1.02 -3.63
C ILE A 41 8.86 -2.11 -3.68
N SER A 42 8.47 -3.39 -3.68
CA SER A 42 9.41 -4.51 -3.80
C SER A 42 10.27 -4.40 -5.07
N LEU A 43 9.66 -3.99 -6.19
CA LEU A 43 10.38 -3.77 -7.44
C LEU A 43 11.34 -2.58 -7.37
N SER A 44 10.95 -1.48 -6.74
CA SER A 44 11.83 -0.31 -6.54
C SER A 44 13.02 -0.63 -5.64
N VAL A 45 12.77 -1.34 -4.53
CA VAL A 45 13.83 -1.82 -3.62
C VAL A 45 14.80 -2.71 -4.40
N TRP A 46 14.29 -3.65 -5.19
CA TRP A 46 15.14 -4.55 -5.97
C TRP A 46 15.93 -3.84 -7.08
N ARG A 47 15.29 -2.97 -7.87
CA ARG A 47 15.94 -2.34 -9.04
C ARG A 47 16.89 -1.21 -8.68
N LYS A 48 16.61 -0.47 -7.61
CA LYS A 48 17.39 0.73 -7.26
C LYS A 48 18.18 0.61 -5.96
N SER A 49 18.00 -0.47 -5.19
CA SER A 49 18.53 -0.58 -3.82
C SER A 49 18.15 0.64 -2.96
N GLU A 50 17.02 1.28 -3.27
CA GLU A 50 16.46 2.39 -2.51
C GLU A 50 15.90 1.83 -1.20
N ASN A 51 16.26 2.47 -0.07
CA ASN A 51 15.73 2.08 1.23
C ASN A 51 14.21 2.25 1.26
N TYR A 52 13.51 1.26 1.82
CA TYR A 52 12.08 1.31 2.06
C TYR A 52 11.72 2.58 2.84
N ASN A 53 10.91 3.45 2.22
CA ASN A 53 10.50 4.71 2.83
C ASN A 53 8.97 4.74 2.92
N ASP A 54 8.45 4.68 4.14
CA ASP A 54 7.01 4.69 4.44
C ASP A 54 6.31 5.92 3.82
N ARG A 55 7.04 7.05 3.70
CA ARG A 55 6.52 8.28 3.07
C ARG A 55 6.15 8.12 1.59
N LEU A 56 6.74 7.19 0.84
CA LEU A 56 6.33 6.92 -0.55
C LEU A 56 4.94 6.27 -0.63
N ILE A 57 4.50 5.65 0.46
CA ILE A 57 3.23 4.95 0.54
C ILE A 57 2.11 5.94 0.89
N THR A 58 2.31 6.73 1.94
CA THR A 58 1.34 7.71 2.46
C THR A 58 1.41 9.07 1.78
N GLY A 59 2.56 9.48 1.22
CA GLY A 59 2.74 10.78 0.57
C GLY A 59 1.90 11.00 -0.69
N ASN A 60 1.38 9.92 -1.28
CA ASN A 60 0.44 9.99 -2.41
C ASN A 60 -1.04 10.04 -1.99
N LEU A 61 -1.35 10.06 -0.68
CA LEU A 61 -2.72 10.23 -0.15
C LEU A 61 -3.03 11.68 0.25
N ILE A 62 -1.99 12.49 0.47
CA ILE A 62 -2.11 13.91 0.83
C ILE A 62 -1.71 14.72 -0.40
N LYS A 63 -2.64 14.91 -1.33
CA LYS A 63 -2.52 15.93 -2.37
C LYS A 63 -3.89 16.55 -2.61
#